data_AF-A0A8T4LCR0-F1
#
_entry.id   AF-A0A8T4LCR0-F1
#
_cell.length_a   1.000
_cell.length_b   1.000
_cell.length_c   1.000
_cell.angle_alpha   90.00
_cell.angle_beta   90.00
_cell.angle_gamma   90.00
#
_symmetry.space_group_name_H-M   'P 1'
#
loop_
_entity.id
_entity.type
_entity.pdbx_description
1 polymer ?
#
loop_
_entity_poly.entity_id
_entity_poly.type
_entity_poly.pdbx_seq_one_letter_code
_entity_poly.pdbx_strand_id
1 'polypeptide(L)' 'MTKIQIDLSKEEDKIVEIYKLVNDLNTKQDAIKKMIGYFKAEIKPTNMKKDEEYYKDAIKFNEDKK' A
#
# COMPACT_ATOMS: atom_id res chain seq x y z
N MET A 1 2.62 4.27 13.82
CA MET A 1 1.99 3.04 13.29
C MET A 1 0.50 3.28 13.19
N THR A 2 -0.08 3.14 12.00
CA THR A 2 -1.52 3.25 11.79
C THR A 2 -2.10 1.85 11.68
N LYS A 3 -3.21 1.58 12.37
CA LYS A 3 -3.92 0.30 12.29
C LYS A 3 -5.06 0.44 11.28
N ILE A 4 -5.21 -0.53 10.39
CA ILE A 4 -6.28 -0.59 9.39
C ILE A 4 -7.02 -1.91 9.61
N GLN A 5 -8.34 -1.83 9.71
CA GLN A 5 -9.23 -2.99 9.68
C GLN A 5 -9.80 -3.11 8.26
N ILE A 6 -9.74 -4.31 7.69
CA ILE A 6 -10.19 -4.59 6.34
C ILE A 6 -11.03 -5.85 6.41
N ASP A 7 -12.27 -5.77 5.94
CA ASP A 7 -13.13 -6.92 5.77
C ASP A 7 -12.91 -7.49 4.37
N LEU A 8 -12.49 -8.75 4.31
CA LEU A 8 -12.31 -9.49 3.05
C LEU A 8 -13.45 -10.46 2.88
N SER A 9 -13.99 -10.52 1.67
CA SER A 9 -14.83 -11.63 1.24
C SER A 9 -14.02 -12.94 1.20
N LYS A 10 -14.73 -14.07 1.14
CA LYS A 10 -14.10 -15.39 1.07
C LYS A 10 -13.17 -15.55 -0.14
N GLU A 11 -13.47 -14.87 -1.24
CA GLU A 11 -12.66 -14.93 -2.47
C GLU A 11 -11.40 -14.08 -2.33
N GLU A 12 -11.52 -12.86 -1.81
CA GLU A 12 -10.38 -11.98 -1.54
C GLU A 12 -9.41 -12.61 -0.54
N ASP A 13 -9.93 -13.26 0.50
CA ASP A 13 -9.11 -13.98 1.49
C ASP A 13 -8.28 -15.10 0.86
N LYS A 14 -8.88 -15.86 -0.07
CA LYS A 14 -8.17 -16.90 -0.83
C LYS A 14 -7.06 -16.32 -1.70
N ILE A 15 -7.28 -15.17 -2.33
CA ILE A 15 -6.27 -14.49 -3.15
C ILE A 15 -5.07 -14.11 -2.26
N VAL A 16 -5.34 -13.53 -1.08
CA VAL A 16 -4.28 -13.16 -0.12
C VAL A 16 -3.51 -14.40 0.36
N GLU A 17 -4.19 -15.49 0.65
CA GLU A 17 -3.57 -16.76 1.07
C GLU A 17 -2.71 -17.39 -0.03
N ILE A 18 -3.18 -17.42 -1.27
CA ILE A 18 -2.39 -17.92 -2.41
C ILE A 18 -1.15 -17.04 -2.61
N TYR A 19 -1.32 -15.71 -2.58
CA TYR A 19 -0.21 -14.78 -2.71
C TYR A 19 0.84 -14.99 -1.62
N LYS A 20 0.38 -15.22 -0.38
CA LYS A 20 1.23 -15.53 0.78
C LYS A 20 2.07 -16.79 0.53
N LEU A 21 1.45 -17.87 0.07
CA LEU A 21 2.12 -19.15 -0.23
C LEU A 21 3.15 -19.02 -1.37
N VAL A 22 2.79 -18.33 -2.46
CA VAL A 22 3.66 -18.17 -3.62
C VAL A 22 4.87 -17.29 -3.32
N ASN A 23 4.74 -16.32 -2.41
CA ASN A 23 5.79 -15.36 -2.07
C ASN A 23 6.53 -15.69 -0.76
N ASP A 24 6.32 -16.89 -0.21
CA ASP A 24 6.93 -17.39 1.03
C ASP A 24 6.79 -16.40 2.21
N LEU A 25 5.57 -15.89 2.40
CA LEU A 25 5.25 -14.90 3.42
C LEU A 25 4.63 -15.56 4.66
N ASN A 26 4.94 -15.03 5.84
CA ASN A 26 4.48 -15.60 7.10
C ASN A 26 3.06 -15.17 7.47
N THR A 27 2.63 -13.97 7.06
CA THR A 27 1.34 -13.40 7.49
C THR A 27 0.54 -12.83 6.33
N LYS A 28 -0.80 -12.86 6.46
CA LYS A 28 -1.72 -12.16 5.54
C LYS A 28 -1.41 -10.66 5.46
N GLN A 29 -0.99 -10.06 6.58
CA GLN A 29 -0.64 -8.64 6.63
C GLN A 29 0.54 -8.31 5.72
N ASP A 30 1.58 -9.15 5.71
CA ASP A 30 2.75 -8.93 4.87
C ASP A 30 2.44 -9.16 3.38
N ALA A 31 1.56 -10.12 3.09
CA ALA A 31 1.01 -10.30 1.76
C ALA A 31 0.27 -9.04 1.28
N ILE A 32 -0.67 -8.52 2.07
CA ILE A 32 -1.44 -7.32 1.74
C ILE A 32 -0.52 -6.10 1.57
N LYS A 33 0.48 -5.90 2.44
CA LYS A 33 1.45 -4.79 2.28
C LYS A 33 2.20 -4.86 0.95
N LYS A 34 2.70 -6.05 0.57
CA LYS A 34 3.36 -6.25 -0.73
C LYS A 34 2.39 -6.01 -1.88
N MET A 35 1.17 -6.55 -1.79
CA MET A 35 0.13 -6.37 -2.82
C MET A 35 -0.20 -4.89 -3.02
N ILE A 36 -0.40 -4.12 -1.95
CA ILE A 36 -0.64 -2.66 -1.99
C ILE A 36 0.49 -1.94 -2.73
N GLY A 37 1.75 -2.35 -2.55
CA GLY A 37 2.90 -1.76 -3.23
C GLY A 37 2.87 -1.92 -4.76
N TYR A 38 2.16 -2.90 -5.31
CA TYR A 38 2.00 -3.05 -6.76
C TYR A 38 0.92 -2.14 -7.35
N PHE A 39 0.00 -1.64 -6.53
CA PHE A 39 -0.91 -0.60 -6.97
C PHE A 39 -0.08 0.68 -7.13
N LYS A 40 0.33 0.99 -8.36
CA LYS A 40 0.73 2.33 -8.78
C LYS A 40 -0.50 3.25 -8.66
N ALA A 41 -0.93 3.51 -7.46
CA ALA A 41 -1.84 4.59 -7.18
C ALA A 41 -0.98 5.87 -7.26
N GLU A 42 -1.15 6.65 -8.33
CA GLU A 42 -0.84 8.07 -8.23
C GLU A 42 -1.78 8.61 -7.14
N ILE A 43 -1.29 8.74 -5.91
CA ILE A 43 -1.98 9.48 -4.85
C ILE A 43 -1.89 10.96 -5.23
N LYS A 44 -2.63 11.36 -6.25
CA LYS A 44 -2.85 12.76 -6.61
C LYS A 44 -4.20 13.15 -6.02
N PRO A 45 -4.23 13.91 -4.92
CA PRO A 45 -5.48 14.44 -4.41
C PRO A 45 -6.14 15.28 -5.51
N THR A 46 -7.38 14.94 -5.87
CA THR A 46 -8.13 15.60 -6.94
C THR A 46 -8.49 17.05 -6.62
N ASN A 47 -8.39 17.47 -5.35
CA ASN A 47 -8.68 18.82 -4.85
C ASN A 47 -7.79 19.21 -3.66
N MET A 48 -6.47 19.36 -3.82
CA MET A 48 -5.63 19.96 -2.76
C MET A 48 -4.78 21.11 -3.27
N LYS A 49 -4.72 22.16 -2.45
CA LYS A 49 -3.87 23.33 -2.65
C LYS A 49 -2.41 22.89 -2.55
N LYS A 50 -1.58 23.28 -3.52
CA LYS A 50 -0.19 22.84 -3.69
C LYS A 50 0.75 23.15 -2.50
N ASP A 51 0.25 23.85 -1.49
CA ASP A 51 1.05 24.43 -0.40
C ASP A 51 1.01 23.59 0.89
N GLU A 52 0.30 22.46 0.92
CA GLU A 52 0.21 21.60 2.10
C GLU A 52 1.48 20.75 2.31
N GLU A 53 2.00 20.86 3.54
CA GLU A 53 3.29 20.33 4.03
C GLU A 53 3.52 18.84 3.73
N TYR A 54 2.43 18.08 3.64
CA TYR A 54 2.39 16.66 3.28
C TYR A 54 3.12 16.31 1.96
N TYR A 55 3.13 17.22 0.98
CA TYR A 55 3.81 16.97 -0.30
C TYR A 55 5.34 17.13 -0.22
N LYS A 56 5.87 17.93 0.71
CA LYS A 56 7.33 18.11 0.84
C LYS A 56 8.01 16.83 1.32
N ASP A 57 7.35 16.09 2.21
CA ASP A 57 7.86 14.83 2.73
C ASP A 57 7.75 13.69 1.71
N ALA A 58 6.69 13.68 0.90
CA ALA A 58 6.50 12.69 -0.16
C ALA A 58 7.46 12.87 -1.35
N ILE A 59 7.86 14.11 -1.67
CA ILE A 59 8.80 14.41 -2.76
C ILE A 59 10.23 13.97 -2.39
N LYS A 60 10.69 14.23 -1.15
CA LYS A 60 12.01 13.79 -0.68
C LYS A 60 12.21 12.27 -0.81
N PHE A 61 11.19 11.49 -0.47
CA PHE A 61 11.24 10.02 -0.56
C PHE A 61 11.46 9.48 -1.99
N ASN A 62 11.10 10.24 -3.03
CA ASN A 62 11.28 9.85 -4.43
C ASN A 62 12.62 10.30 -5.02
N GLU A 63 13.20 11.38 -4.51
CA GLU A 63 14.51 11.88 -4.97
C GLU A 63 15.67 11.05 -4.39
N ASP A 64 15.57 10.58 -3.14
CA ASP A 64 16.60 9.75 -2.50
C ASP A 64 16.74 8.33 -3.12
N LYS A 65 15.85 7.95 -4.04
CA LYS A 65 15.88 6.66 -4.74
C LYS A 65 16.43 6.72 -6.18
N LYS A 66 16.87 7.89 -6.65
CA LYS A 66 17.48 8.07 -7.98
C LYS A 66 19.00 8.03 -7.94
#